data_AF-A0A7K4IHE5-F1
#
_entry.id   AF-A0A7K4IHE5-F1
#
_cell.length_a   1.000
_cell.length_b   1.000
_cell.length_c   1.000
_cell.angle_alpha   90.00
_cell.angle_beta   90.00
_cell.angle_gamma   90.00
#
_symmetry.space_group_name_H-M   'P 1'
#
loop_
_entity.id
_entity.type
_entity.pdbx_description
1 polymer ?
#
loop_
_entity_poly.entity_id
_entity_poly.type
_entity_poly.pdbx_seq_one_letter_code
_entity_poly.pdbx_strand_id
1 'polypeptide(L)'
;TAMLFLVLTSAFSPLSSNLYLELAKYIPFMIAFRESAQWSFFVILSYSLLIGFTFSTLYHRVRNKVLQVFVLSLAIMIFFSSSYPLMTGDVARNWLNSNVKGYFFPDSYVKLNTMLSNQYWTLLLPQRYTYVSYNFSGVPLNSGNPYPLIFSKPVISGLGTEYVQSENLDLLNRVYGLMLTNGYRNVAPEGKASASSVEKEGLIPTRAIDGDNNTRWASEKGMPQWFEIEWSYARELTKIRIVFEAAYANDYAIETWNGSNWATQIEVENNTSLENEYVFSRSIPATKLRIEFTKALRFNQTSIWELEVFAQNGGLSRFLGTLGIKHFVLEKDFMSGAAYDISQLKFNENDNFVLIKEWDEISLYNNTNALQKISIADNILSYTTLDDMFQTVQESTWETLQHSVLLNATSPNTIGNNALVSPENFVWRELSPTGYEVHVESKGSFVLVLLESYDEHWKVSVNGNQIKEKNHQEANAFANCWLIDQTGDLTISIQYETQSLFLLSAVASLALPALLLAFLNRKDLKKISNLIRSKLKFIKAKLKQKMRMRQQTTG
;
A
#
# COMPACT_ATOMS: atom_id res chain seq x y z
N THR A 1 5.72 30.84 -9.80
CA THR A 1 5.91 29.81 -8.74
C THR A 1 4.70 28.89 -8.64
N ALA A 2 3.48 29.37 -8.41
CA ALA A 2 2.27 28.53 -8.29
C ALA A 2 2.00 27.61 -9.50
N MET A 3 2.12 28.10 -10.74
CA MET A 3 1.94 27.27 -11.94
C MET A 3 3.04 26.23 -12.14
N LEU A 4 4.26 26.49 -11.66
CA LEU A 4 5.39 25.57 -11.83
C LEU A 4 5.18 24.27 -11.06
N PHE A 5 4.64 24.37 -9.83
CA PHE A 5 4.39 23.22 -8.98
C PHE A 5 3.14 22.44 -9.36
N LEU A 6 2.12 23.11 -9.93
CA LEU A 6 0.95 22.42 -10.48
C LEU A 6 1.33 21.50 -11.64
N VAL A 7 2.23 21.93 -12.53
CA VAL A 7 2.73 21.09 -13.65
C VAL A 7 3.56 19.89 -13.16
N LEU A 8 4.09 19.94 -11.94
CA LEU A 8 4.85 18.85 -11.30
C LEU A 8 3.95 17.89 -10.51
N THR A 9 2.62 18.02 -10.57
CA THR A 9 1.69 17.09 -9.93
C THR A 9 1.46 15.88 -10.84
N SER A 10 1.28 14.69 -10.24
CA SER A 10 1.00 13.44 -10.96
C SER A 10 -0.26 13.51 -11.84
N ALA A 11 -1.18 14.43 -11.53
CA ALA A 11 -2.40 14.66 -12.28
C ALA A 11 -2.18 15.14 -13.73
N PHE A 12 -1.02 15.75 -14.06
CA PHE A 12 -0.70 16.16 -15.43
C PHE A 12 -0.02 15.05 -16.24
N SER A 13 0.92 14.32 -15.63
CA SER A 13 1.53 13.12 -16.23
C SER A 13 2.35 12.31 -15.20
N PRO A 14 2.53 11.00 -15.42
CA PRO A 14 3.49 10.19 -14.65
C PRO A 14 4.92 10.75 -14.72
N LEU A 15 5.33 11.25 -15.89
CA LEU A 15 6.63 11.90 -16.13
C LEU A 15 6.89 13.09 -15.20
N SER A 16 5.89 13.94 -15.00
CA SER A 16 6.00 15.13 -14.14
C SER A 16 6.13 14.80 -12.65
N SER A 17 5.47 13.72 -12.20
CA SER A 17 5.63 13.23 -10.83
C SER A 17 7.05 12.71 -10.58
N ASN A 18 7.58 11.94 -11.54
CA ASN A 18 8.95 11.41 -11.44
C ASN A 18 9.99 12.52 -11.39
N LEU A 19 9.79 13.61 -12.16
CA LEU A 19 10.67 14.78 -12.10
C LEU A 19 10.67 15.45 -10.72
N TYR A 20 9.49 15.61 -10.08
CA TYR A 20 9.42 16.16 -8.72
C TYR A 20 10.21 15.32 -7.71
N LEU A 21 10.07 14.00 -7.81
CA LEU A 21 10.72 13.05 -6.90
C LEU A 21 12.23 13.05 -7.07
N GLU A 22 12.71 13.07 -8.31
CA GLU A 22 14.14 13.22 -8.59
C GLU A 22 14.69 14.52 -8.02
N LEU A 23 13.98 15.64 -8.19
CA LEU A 23 14.37 16.91 -7.58
C LEU A 23 14.35 16.84 -6.04
N ALA A 24 13.37 16.15 -5.45
CA ALA A 24 13.26 15.99 -4.00
C ALA A 24 14.45 15.22 -3.41
N LYS A 25 14.97 14.20 -4.10
CA LYS A 25 16.16 13.46 -3.66
C LYS A 25 17.38 14.35 -3.41
N TYR A 26 17.56 15.39 -4.22
CA TYR A 26 18.72 16.29 -4.13
C TYR A 26 18.46 17.59 -3.35
N ILE A 27 17.19 17.90 -3.07
CA ILE A 27 16.79 19.13 -2.38
C ILE A 27 16.06 18.72 -1.08
N PRO A 28 16.75 18.61 0.06
CA PRO A 28 16.18 18.10 1.31
C PRO A 28 14.90 18.81 1.76
N PHE A 29 14.79 20.11 1.45
CA PHE A 29 13.60 20.90 1.77
C PHE A 29 12.36 20.48 0.97
N MET A 30 12.53 19.97 -0.26
CA MET A 30 11.42 19.44 -1.06
C MET A 30 10.82 18.18 -0.43
N ILE A 31 11.64 17.33 0.19
CA ILE A 31 11.17 16.13 0.89
C ILE A 31 10.22 16.47 2.05
N ALA A 32 10.44 17.61 2.71
CA ALA A 32 9.52 18.08 3.76
C ALA A 32 8.09 18.35 3.23
N PHE A 33 7.95 18.59 1.93
CA PHE A 33 6.68 18.78 1.25
C PHE A 33 6.38 17.53 0.41
N ARG A 34 5.68 16.60 1.05
CA ARG A 34 5.32 15.25 0.56
C ARG A 34 4.78 15.21 -0.89
N GLU A 35 4.10 16.27 -1.32
CA GLU A 35 3.59 16.43 -2.68
C GLU A 35 3.94 17.82 -3.24
N SER A 36 4.13 17.90 -4.56
CA SER A 36 4.36 19.17 -5.25
C SER A 36 3.21 20.17 -5.04
N ALA A 37 1.96 19.71 -4.86
CA ALA A 37 0.82 20.56 -4.54
C ALA A 37 0.97 21.31 -3.19
N GLN A 38 1.67 20.73 -2.21
CA GLN A 38 1.87 21.33 -0.89
C GLN A 38 2.81 22.55 -0.93
N TRP A 39 3.58 22.73 -2.02
CA TRP A 39 4.36 23.95 -2.24
C TRP A 39 3.51 25.19 -2.50
N SER A 40 2.20 25.02 -2.76
CA SER A 40 1.24 26.12 -2.70
C SER A 40 1.26 26.84 -1.35
N PHE A 41 1.69 26.16 -0.27
CA PHE A 41 1.96 26.78 1.03
C PHE A 41 2.89 27.99 0.92
N PHE A 42 4.00 27.91 0.16
CA PHE A 42 4.93 29.03 0.02
C PHE A 42 4.33 30.20 -0.73
N VAL A 43 3.48 29.91 -1.72
CA VAL A 43 2.73 30.91 -2.45
C VAL A 43 1.78 31.62 -1.49
N ILE A 44 0.98 30.86 -0.74
CA ILE A 44 0.03 31.38 0.25
C ILE A 44 0.75 32.18 1.34
N LEU A 45 1.86 31.67 1.87
CA LEU A 45 2.67 32.33 2.89
C LEU A 45 3.24 33.65 2.38
N SER A 46 3.79 33.66 1.15
CA SER A 46 4.33 34.86 0.52
C SER A 46 3.26 35.92 0.31
N TYR A 47 2.09 35.54 -0.23
CA TYR A 47 0.97 36.47 -0.35
C TYR A 47 0.47 36.95 1.01
N SER A 48 0.41 36.09 2.02
CA SER A 48 0.00 36.46 3.38
C SER A 48 0.94 37.50 3.99
N LEU A 49 2.26 37.34 3.82
CA LEU A 49 3.26 38.30 4.25
C LEU A 49 3.14 39.62 3.47
N LEU A 50 3.00 39.58 2.15
CA LEU A 50 2.82 40.76 1.29
C LEU A 50 1.57 41.56 1.65
N ILE A 51 0.45 40.87 1.86
CA ILE A 51 -0.82 41.47 2.32
C ILE A 51 -0.60 42.14 3.67
N GLY A 52 0.02 41.44 4.64
CA GLY A 52 0.35 41.97 5.96
C GLY A 52 1.23 43.22 5.90
N PHE A 53 2.31 43.17 5.11
CA PHE A 53 3.22 44.30 4.92
C PHE A 53 2.53 45.48 4.23
N THR A 54 1.66 45.23 3.26
CA THR A 54 0.93 46.26 2.54
C THR A 54 -0.05 46.97 3.46
N PHE A 55 -0.84 46.24 4.25
CA PHE A 55 -1.75 46.83 5.24
C PHE A 55 -0.99 47.57 6.35
N SER A 56 0.13 47.02 6.83
CA SER A 56 0.99 47.68 7.81
C SER A 56 1.54 49.01 7.27
N THR A 57 2.09 48.99 6.06
CA THR A 57 2.65 50.17 5.41
C THR A 57 1.57 51.22 5.15
N LEU A 58 0.40 50.81 4.65
CA LEU A 58 -0.72 51.71 4.40
C LEU A 58 -1.24 52.35 5.69
N TYR A 59 -1.37 51.55 6.76
CA TYR A 59 -1.76 52.04 8.09
C TYR A 59 -0.80 53.10 8.63
N HIS A 60 0.52 52.89 8.48
CA HIS A 60 1.53 53.83 8.94
C HIS A 60 1.69 55.07 8.04
N ARG A 61 1.39 54.96 6.74
CA ARG A 61 1.45 56.08 5.78
C ARG A 61 0.28 57.05 5.91
N VAL A 62 -0.87 56.56 6.34
CA VAL A 62 -2.07 57.37 6.57
C VAL A 62 -1.96 58.12 7.91
N ARG A 63 -1.97 59.45 7.86
CA ARG A 63 -1.91 60.30 9.07
C ARG A 63 -3.26 60.43 9.81
N ASN A 64 -4.39 60.31 9.10
CA ASN A 64 -5.72 60.49 9.67
C ASN A 64 -6.19 59.23 10.42
N LYS A 65 -6.56 59.38 11.69
CA LYS A 65 -7.03 58.29 12.58
C LYS A 65 -8.28 57.57 12.05
N VAL A 66 -9.19 58.28 11.40
CA VAL A 66 -10.40 57.69 10.81
C VAL A 66 -10.04 56.78 9.65
N LEU A 67 -9.15 57.23 8.75
CA LEU A 67 -8.66 56.40 7.65
C LEU A 67 -7.80 55.23 8.14
N GLN A 68 -7.05 55.37 9.23
CA GLN A 68 -6.34 54.24 9.86
C GLN A 68 -7.31 53.14 10.34
N VAL A 69 -8.43 53.54 10.96
CA VAL A 69 -9.49 52.60 11.36
C VAL A 69 -10.14 51.96 10.14
N PHE A 70 -10.35 52.72 9.06
CA PHE A 70 -10.87 52.19 7.81
C PHE A 70 -9.95 51.15 7.17
N VAL A 71 -8.64 51.44 7.07
CA VAL A 71 -7.63 50.49 6.55
C VAL A 71 -7.61 49.20 7.38
N LEU A 72 -7.65 49.30 8.71
CA LEU A 72 -7.68 48.13 9.59
C LEU A 72 -8.99 47.33 9.44
N SER A 73 -10.12 48.02 9.32
CA SER A 73 -11.44 47.40 9.13
C SER A 73 -11.53 46.70 7.78
N LEU A 74 -10.97 47.30 6.73
CA LEU A 74 -10.87 46.71 5.40
C LEU A 74 -10.00 45.44 5.42
N ALA A 75 -8.85 45.47 6.11
CA ALA A 75 -7.99 44.30 6.26
C ALA A 75 -8.72 43.14 6.96
N ILE A 76 -9.43 43.44 8.06
CA ILE A 76 -10.23 42.47 8.80
C ILE A 76 -11.36 41.94 7.92
N MET A 77 -12.08 42.82 7.21
CA MET A 77 -13.16 42.42 6.32
C MET A 77 -12.68 41.52 5.20
N ILE A 78 -11.55 41.85 4.56
CA ILE A 78 -10.94 41.01 3.51
C ILE A 78 -10.57 39.65 4.10
N PHE A 79 -9.89 39.61 5.24
CA PHE A 79 -9.51 38.36 5.90
C PHE A 79 -10.72 37.46 6.25
N PHE A 80 -11.78 38.05 6.81
CA PHE A 80 -13.01 37.31 7.10
C PHE A 80 -13.73 36.90 5.81
N SER A 81 -13.78 37.75 4.78
CA SER A 81 -14.45 37.42 3.52
C SER A 81 -13.75 36.28 2.76
N SER A 82 -12.41 36.23 2.79
CA SER A 82 -11.65 35.15 2.17
C SER A 82 -11.68 33.87 3.00
N SER A 83 -11.80 33.97 4.32
CA SER A 83 -11.88 32.82 5.22
C SER A 83 -13.31 32.30 5.43
N TYR A 84 -14.33 33.10 5.12
CA TYR A 84 -15.74 32.77 5.38
C TYR A 84 -16.16 31.48 4.67
N PRO A 85 -15.88 31.29 3.36
CA PRO A 85 -16.20 30.04 2.67
C PRO A 85 -15.48 28.80 3.25
N LEU A 86 -14.27 28.98 3.80
CA LEU A 86 -13.53 27.92 4.52
C LEU A 86 -14.21 27.58 5.85
N MET A 87 -14.60 28.60 6.62
CA MET A 87 -15.25 28.44 7.93
C MET A 87 -16.65 27.86 7.83
N THR A 88 -17.40 28.17 6.76
CA THR A 88 -18.75 27.63 6.55
C THR A 88 -18.76 26.27 5.87
N GLY A 89 -17.59 25.77 5.44
CA GLY A 89 -17.47 24.55 4.64
C GLY A 89 -18.00 24.70 3.22
N ASP A 90 -18.38 25.91 2.77
CA ASP A 90 -18.78 26.17 1.39
C ASP A 90 -17.60 26.01 0.41
N VAL A 91 -16.37 25.93 0.95
CA VAL A 91 -15.14 25.63 0.22
C VAL A 91 -14.97 24.14 -0.12
N ALA A 92 -15.85 23.29 0.34
CA ALA A 92 -15.87 21.92 -0.12
C ALA A 92 -17.33 21.52 -0.16
N ARG A 93 -17.97 21.44 -1.33
CA ARG A 93 -19.22 20.66 -1.41
C ARG A 93 -18.82 19.23 -1.70
N ASN A 94 -19.45 18.30 -1.01
CA ASN A 94 -19.17 16.90 -1.26
C ASN A 94 -19.58 16.54 -2.70
N TRP A 95 -18.71 15.83 -3.41
CA TRP A 95 -18.94 15.51 -4.83
C TRP A 95 -19.98 14.39 -5.03
N LEU A 96 -20.24 13.56 -4.01
CA LEU A 96 -21.28 12.53 -4.04
C LEU A 96 -22.65 13.11 -3.64
N ASN A 97 -22.66 14.10 -2.75
CA ASN A 97 -23.86 14.80 -2.33
C ASN A 97 -23.61 16.30 -2.20
N SER A 98 -24.01 17.05 -3.23
CA SER A 98 -23.82 18.50 -3.32
C SER A 98 -24.56 19.32 -2.26
N ASN A 99 -25.49 18.70 -1.52
CA ASN A 99 -26.16 19.31 -0.37
C ASN A 99 -25.33 19.24 0.91
N VAL A 100 -24.29 18.40 0.95
CA VAL A 100 -23.39 18.26 2.09
C VAL A 100 -22.20 19.21 1.92
N LYS A 101 -22.00 20.08 2.91
CA LYS A 101 -20.80 20.92 3.03
C LYS A 101 -19.67 20.10 3.68
N GLY A 102 -18.44 20.32 3.24
CA GLY A 102 -17.25 19.56 3.61
C GLY A 102 -16.99 18.31 2.76
N TYR A 103 -16.03 17.52 3.22
CA TYR A 103 -15.82 16.14 2.78
C TYR A 103 -16.83 15.24 3.51
N PHE A 104 -17.40 14.27 2.80
CA PHE A 104 -18.31 13.27 3.36
C PHE A 104 -17.81 11.91 2.93
N PHE A 105 -17.48 11.09 3.93
CA PHE A 105 -17.24 9.67 3.79
C PHE A 105 -18.45 8.92 4.36
N PRO A 106 -18.88 7.83 3.73
CA PRO A 106 -19.96 7.02 4.25
C PRO A 106 -19.63 6.49 5.65
N ASP A 107 -20.66 6.29 6.47
CA ASP A 107 -20.52 5.71 7.82
C ASP A 107 -19.87 4.32 7.79
N SER A 108 -19.91 3.62 6.65
CA SER A 108 -19.24 2.33 6.44
C SER A 108 -17.73 2.44 6.66
N TYR A 109 -17.07 3.53 6.25
CA TYR A 109 -15.63 3.74 6.48
C TYR A 109 -15.28 4.00 7.94
N VAL A 110 -16.13 4.72 8.66
CA VAL A 110 -15.95 4.96 10.10
C VAL A 110 -16.05 3.63 10.87
N LYS A 111 -17.05 2.82 10.54
CA LYS A 111 -17.22 1.47 11.11
C LYS A 111 -16.09 0.53 10.70
N LEU A 112 -15.60 0.62 9.47
CA LEU A 112 -14.45 -0.14 9.02
C LEU A 112 -13.21 0.21 9.86
N ASN A 113 -12.91 1.50 10.07
CA ASN A 113 -11.76 1.92 10.88
C ASN A 113 -11.78 1.37 12.32
N THR A 114 -12.96 1.18 12.91
CA THR A 114 -13.07 0.57 14.25
C THR A 114 -12.93 -0.95 14.25
N MET A 115 -13.19 -1.62 13.12
CA MET A 115 -13.02 -3.06 12.96
C MET A 115 -11.58 -3.47 12.64
N LEU A 116 -10.78 -2.57 12.06
CA LEU A 116 -9.38 -2.82 11.72
C LEU A 116 -8.47 -2.77 12.95
N SER A 117 -7.45 -3.63 12.98
CA SER A 117 -6.45 -3.72 14.06
C SER A 117 -5.18 -2.95 13.70
N ASN A 118 -4.43 -2.47 14.71
CA ASN A 118 -3.06 -1.98 14.52
C ASN A 118 -2.03 -3.11 14.36
N GLN A 119 -2.43 -4.34 14.71
CA GLN A 119 -1.53 -5.50 14.70
C GLN A 119 -1.31 -6.09 13.30
N TYR A 120 -2.06 -5.65 12.29
CA TYR A 120 -2.01 -6.21 10.95
C TYR A 120 -2.14 -5.11 9.91
N TRP A 121 -1.54 -5.32 8.75
CA TRP A 121 -1.73 -4.45 7.58
C TRP A 121 -3.07 -4.71 6.91
N THR A 122 -3.63 -3.64 6.35
CA THR A 122 -4.84 -3.68 5.53
C THR A 122 -4.48 -3.28 4.11
N LEU A 123 -4.89 -4.07 3.12
CA LEU A 123 -4.74 -3.73 1.71
C LEU A 123 -6.06 -3.20 1.15
N LEU A 124 -6.03 -2.02 0.56
CA LEU A 124 -7.16 -1.47 -0.18
C LEU A 124 -7.14 -1.99 -1.62
N LEU A 125 -8.30 -2.37 -2.15
CA LEU A 125 -8.49 -2.86 -3.50
C LEU A 125 -9.64 -2.09 -4.15
N PRO A 126 -9.49 -1.60 -5.40
CA PRO A 126 -8.36 -1.80 -6.28
C PRO A 126 -7.17 -0.90 -5.91
N GLN A 127 -5.98 -1.18 -6.47
CA GLN A 127 -4.84 -0.26 -6.37
C GLN A 127 -5.27 1.13 -6.88
N ARG A 128 -4.90 2.19 -6.16
CA ARG A 128 -5.17 3.57 -6.59
C ARG A 128 -3.87 4.22 -7.06
N TYR A 129 -3.94 4.98 -8.16
CA TYR A 129 -2.79 5.69 -8.74
C TYR A 129 -2.68 7.15 -8.27
N THR A 130 -3.81 7.84 -8.13
CA THR A 130 -3.91 9.21 -7.61
C THR A 130 -5.40 9.49 -7.36
N TYR A 131 -5.72 10.12 -6.24
CA TYR A 131 -7.06 10.61 -5.99
C TYR A 131 -7.20 11.98 -6.62
N VAL A 132 -8.12 12.08 -7.58
CA VAL A 132 -8.57 13.38 -8.08
C VAL A 132 -9.95 13.64 -7.51
N SER A 133 -9.99 14.47 -6.47
CA SER A 133 -11.22 14.99 -5.89
C SER A 133 -11.59 16.27 -6.64
N TYR A 134 -12.52 16.19 -7.59
CA TYR A 134 -13.07 17.36 -8.28
C TYR A 134 -14.05 18.12 -7.40
N ASN A 135 -13.76 19.41 -7.19
CA ASN A 135 -14.69 20.46 -6.77
C ASN A 135 -13.86 21.77 -6.81
N PHE A 136 -14.21 22.82 -7.53
CA PHE A 136 -15.35 23.71 -7.34
C PHE A 136 -15.75 24.42 -8.62
N SER A 137 -16.98 24.23 -9.10
CA SER A 137 -17.59 25.08 -10.13
C SER A 137 -16.60 25.65 -11.17
N GLY A 138 -15.66 24.82 -11.66
CA GLY A 138 -14.75 25.12 -12.77
C GLY A 138 -13.21 25.11 -12.58
N VAL A 139 -12.59 25.05 -11.38
CA VAL A 139 -11.09 25.04 -11.28
C VAL A 139 -10.55 23.96 -10.31
N PRO A 140 -9.49 23.20 -10.67
CA PRO A 140 -9.00 22.06 -9.87
C PRO A 140 -8.12 22.50 -8.68
N LEU A 141 -8.57 22.23 -7.44
CA LEU A 141 -7.74 22.33 -6.23
C LEU A 141 -8.16 21.32 -5.14
N ASN A 142 -7.96 20.02 -5.37
CA ASN A 142 -7.34 19.14 -4.37
C ASN A 142 -6.87 17.82 -5.00
N SER A 143 -5.62 17.45 -4.76
CA SER A 143 -5.01 16.16 -5.11
C SER A 143 -4.45 15.55 -3.84
N GLY A 144 -4.64 14.25 -3.62
CA GLY A 144 -4.03 13.55 -2.49
C GLY A 144 -4.91 12.47 -1.88
N ASN A 145 -4.29 11.49 -1.23
CA ASN A 145 -5.00 10.36 -0.64
C ASN A 145 -5.82 10.74 0.60
N PRO A 146 -7.15 10.51 0.61
CA PRO A 146 -7.96 10.78 1.78
C PRO A 146 -7.85 9.69 2.85
N TYR A 147 -7.40 8.48 2.52
CA TYR A 147 -7.40 7.35 3.44
C TYR A 147 -6.58 7.55 4.74
N PRO A 148 -5.42 8.23 4.75
CA PRO A 148 -4.68 8.55 5.97
C PRO A 148 -5.42 9.51 6.90
N LEU A 149 -6.41 10.25 6.39
CA LEU A 149 -7.27 11.12 7.20
C LEU A 149 -8.50 10.38 7.75
N ILE A 150 -8.87 9.26 7.15
CA ILE A 150 -10.02 8.44 7.53
C ILE A 150 -9.60 7.34 8.49
N PHE A 151 -8.50 6.67 8.15
CA PHE A 151 -8.01 5.52 8.88
C PHE A 151 -6.92 5.95 9.85
N SER A 152 -7.17 5.66 11.11
CA SER A 152 -6.13 5.69 12.15
C SER A 152 -5.33 4.38 12.18
N LYS A 153 -5.53 3.52 11.17
CA LYS A 153 -5.05 2.14 11.09
C LYS A 153 -4.12 1.99 9.88
N PRO A 154 -3.17 1.04 9.92
CA PRO A 154 -2.25 0.79 8.82
C PRO A 154 -3.02 0.30 7.58
N VAL A 155 -3.17 1.16 6.58
CA VAL A 155 -3.86 0.87 5.31
C VAL A 155 -2.92 1.19 4.14
N ILE A 156 -2.67 0.16 3.33
CA ILE A 156 -1.92 0.21 2.08
C ILE A 156 -2.91 0.57 0.97
N SER A 157 -2.74 1.73 0.33
CA SER A 157 -3.68 2.21 -0.69
C SER A 157 -3.12 2.37 -2.11
N GLY A 158 -1.86 2.00 -2.32
CA GLY A 158 -1.24 1.93 -3.65
C GLY A 158 -0.28 3.07 -3.95
N LEU A 159 -0.03 3.27 -5.25
CA LEU A 159 0.93 4.25 -5.76
C LEU A 159 0.38 5.67 -5.55
N GLY A 160 1.08 6.50 -4.78
CA GLY A 160 0.72 7.91 -4.59
C GLY A 160 -0.10 8.19 -3.32
N THR A 161 -0.02 7.32 -2.32
CA THR A 161 -1.03 7.29 -1.26
C THR A 161 -0.49 7.32 0.16
N GLU A 162 0.80 7.09 0.35
CA GLU A 162 1.47 7.17 1.65
C GLU A 162 2.67 8.11 1.56
N TYR A 163 3.10 8.62 2.71
CA TYR A 163 3.75 9.91 2.92
C TYR A 163 5.15 10.16 2.31
N VAL A 164 5.55 9.35 1.34
CA VAL A 164 6.61 9.44 0.33
C VAL A 164 6.31 8.18 -0.52
N GLN A 165 6.51 8.19 -1.84
CA GLN A 165 6.29 6.97 -2.64
C GLN A 165 6.95 5.77 -1.96
N SER A 166 6.22 4.64 -1.85
CA SER A 166 6.76 3.43 -1.22
C SER A 166 8.13 3.10 -1.83
N GLU A 167 9.14 2.96 -0.98
CA GLU A 167 10.48 2.55 -1.40
C GLU A 167 10.46 1.12 -1.99
N ASN A 168 9.44 0.33 -1.66
CA ASN A 168 9.22 -1.04 -2.11
C ASN A 168 8.15 -1.14 -3.20
N LEU A 169 8.29 -0.33 -4.24
CA LEU A 169 7.35 -0.28 -5.36
C LEU A 169 7.20 -1.63 -6.06
N ASP A 170 8.30 -2.34 -6.28
CA ASP A 170 8.28 -3.63 -6.98
C ASP A 170 7.48 -4.68 -6.21
N LEU A 171 7.69 -4.77 -4.89
CA LEU A 171 6.91 -5.63 -4.01
C LEU A 171 5.41 -5.27 -4.03
N LEU A 172 5.08 -3.98 -3.97
CA LEU A 172 3.69 -3.54 -3.99
C LEU A 172 2.99 -3.86 -5.31
N ASN A 173 3.65 -3.60 -6.44
CA ASN A 173 3.14 -3.96 -7.77
C ASN A 173 2.99 -5.47 -7.90
N ARG A 174 3.94 -6.24 -7.35
CA ARG A 174 3.85 -7.70 -7.30
C ARG A 174 2.64 -8.17 -6.48
N VAL A 175 2.41 -7.60 -5.30
CA VAL A 175 1.24 -7.89 -4.47
C VAL A 175 -0.05 -7.65 -5.26
N TYR A 176 -0.23 -6.46 -5.85
CA TYR A 176 -1.43 -6.16 -6.63
C TYR A 176 -1.58 -7.04 -7.88
N GLY A 177 -0.49 -7.33 -8.59
CA GLY A 177 -0.50 -8.24 -9.75
C GLY A 177 -0.91 -9.67 -9.36
N LEU A 178 -0.46 -10.15 -8.21
CA LEU A 178 -0.88 -11.44 -7.67
C LEU A 178 -2.36 -11.45 -7.26
N MET A 179 -2.89 -10.34 -6.74
CA MET A 179 -4.33 -10.21 -6.46
C MET A 179 -5.17 -10.27 -7.73
N LEU A 180 -4.74 -9.60 -8.80
CA LEU A 180 -5.43 -9.57 -10.09
C LEU A 180 -5.46 -10.93 -10.80
N THR A 181 -4.39 -11.70 -10.65
CA THR A 181 -4.38 -13.08 -11.15
C THR A 181 -5.23 -14.01 -10.28
N ASN A 182 -5.85 -13.52 -9.20
CA ASN A 182 -6.72 -14.25 -8.26
C ASN A 182 -6.06 -15.46 -7.61
N GLY A 183 -4.73 -15.45 -7.54
CA GLY A 183 -4.03 -16.67 -7.22
C GLY A 183 -4.36 -17.79 -8.20
N TYR A 184 -4.51 -17.50 -9.48
CA TYR A 184 -4.55 -18.48 -10.56
C TYR A 184 -3.48 -18.07 -11.55
N ARG A 185 -2.37 -18.81 -11.53
CA ARG A 185 -1.26 -18.57 -12.46
C ARG A 185 -1.36 -19.62 -13.57
N ASN A 186 -1.13 -19.20 -14.82
CA ASN A 186 -0.85 -20.16 -15.88
C ASN A 186 0.49 -20.85 -15.55
N VAL A 187 0.42 -22.10 -15.10
CA VAL A 187 1.55 -22.95 -14.75
C VAL A 187 2.06 -23.75 -15.94
N ALA A 188 1.41 -23.70 -17.11
CA ALA A 188 1.87 -24.43 -18.30
C ALA A 188 3.34 -24.09 -18.69
N PRO A 189 3.78 -22.81 -18.70
CA PRO A 189 5.17 -22.46 -19.03
C PRO A 189 6.21 -22.96 -18.03
N GLU A 190 5.79 -23.34 -16.81
CA GLU A 190 6.67 -23.87 -15.76
C GLU A 190 6.91 -25.38 -15.90
N GLY A 191 6.16 -26.04 -16.80
CA GLY A 191 6.25 -27.48 -17.04
C GLY A 191 7.06 -27.82 -18.30
N LYS A 192 7.48 -29.07 -18.39
CA LYS A 192 8.08 -29.62 -19.60
C LYS A 192 6.99 -30.19 -20.49
N ALA A 193 6.78 -29.58 -21.65
CA ALA A 193 5.84 -30.09 -22.65
C ALA A 193 6.44 -31.22 -23.49
N SER A 194 5.63 -32.23 -23.78
CA SER A 194 5.91 -33.32 -24.72
C SER A 194 4.65 -33.72 -25.47
N ALA A 195 4.79 -34.44 -26.59
CA ALA A 195 3.66 -34.90 -27.38
C ALA A 195 3.96 -36.24 -28.05
N SER A 196 2.91 -36.92 -28.51
CA SER A 196 3.02 -38.18 -29.27
C SER A 196 3.82 -38.05 -30.55
N SER A 197 3.75 -36.90 -31.21
CA SER A 197 4.42 -36.63 -32.48
C SER A 197 4.57 -35.14 -32.75
N VAL A 198 5.34 -34.79 -33.78
CA VAL A 198 5.58 -33.41 -34.23
C VAL A 198 5.57 -33.39 -35.75
N GLU A 199 4.72 -32.56 -36.37
CA GLU A 199 4.56 -32.48 -37.84
C GLU A 199 5.89 -32.20 -38.55
N LYS A 200 6.68 -31.26 -38.02
CA LYS A 200 7.99 -30.86 -38.54
C LYS A 200 8.78 -30.04 -37.53
N GLU A 201 10.07 -29.84 -37.83
CA GLU A 201 10.95 -28.96 -37.06
C GLU A 201 10.34 -27.56 -36.89
N GLY A 202 10.36 -27.05 -35.66
CA GLY A 202 9.78 -25.76 -35.29
C GLY A 202 8.34 -25.81 -34.76
N LEU A 203 7.58 -26.89 -34.98
CA LEU A 203 6.21 -27.06 -34.45
C LEU A 203 6.17 -27.95 -33.20
N ILE A 204 7.11 -27.72 -32.29
CA ILE A 204 7.36 -28.56 -31.11
C ILE A 204 6.43 -28.25 -29.93
N PRO A 205 6.24 -29.17 -28.98
CA PRO A 205 5.28 -29.00 -27.88
C PRO A 205 5.48 -27.73 -27.04
N THR A 206 6.73 -27.29 -26.85
CA THR A 206 7.04 -26.08 -26.07
C THR A 206 6.48 -24.80 -26.68
N ARG A 207 6.15 -24.79 -27.97
CA ARG A 207 5.53 -23.65 -28.67
C ARG A 207 4.05 -23.48 -28.38
N ALA A 208 3.42 -24.45 -27.71
CA ALA A 208 2.04 -24.34 -27.28
C ALA A 208 1.91 -23.95 -25.81
N ILE A 209 3.01 -23.63 -25.12
CA ILE A 209 3.00 -23.24 -23.69
C ILE A 209 3.94 -22.05 -23.42
N ASP A 210 4.30 -21.30 -24.47
CA ASP A 210 5.26 -20.20 -24.37
C ASP A 210 4.61 -18.82 -24.24
N GLY A 211 3.27 -18.75 -24.27
CA GLY A 211 2.51 -17.51 -24.19
C GLY A 211 2.54 -16.68 -25.48
N ASP A 212 3.08 -17.20 -26.58
CA ASP A 212 3.08 -16.53 -27.88
C ASP A 212 2.05 -17.17 -28.83
N ASN A 213 0.92 -16.49 -28.99
CA ASN A 213 -0.17 -16.88 -29.90
C ASN A 213 0.21 -16.97 -31.38
N ASN A 214 1.46 -16.64 -31.77
CA ASN A 214 1.98 -16.78 -33.13
C ASN A 214 2.84 -18.04 -33.33
N THR A 215 3.07 -18.82 -32.29
CA THR A 215 3.79 -20.10 -32.38
C THR A 215 2.89 -21.25 -31.94
N ARG A 216 3.12 -22.46 -32.46
CA ARG A 216 2.22 -23.60 -32.23
C ARG A 216 2.94 -24.92 -32.21
N TRP A 217 2.33 -25.87 -31.49
CA TRP A 217 2.58 -27.29 -31.71
C TRP A 217 1.64 -27.85 -32.77
N ALA A 218 2.10 -28.85 -33.52
CA ALA A 218 1.26 -29.62 -34.44
C ALA A 218 1.66 -31.09 -34.43
N SER A 219 0.67 -31.98 -34.41
CA SER A 219 0.90 -33.42 -34.53
C SER A 219 1.20 -33.82 -35.98
N GLU A 220 1.80 -35.00 -36.14
CA GLU A 220 1.73 -35.72 -37.41
C GLU A 220 0.27 -36.10 -37.75
N LYS A 221 0.05 -36.56 -38.98
CA LYS A 221 -1.26 -37.06 -39.42
C LYS A 221 -1.55 -38.43 -38.81
N GLY A 222 -2.80 -38.63 -38.41
CA GLY A 222 -3.31 -39.86 -37.81
C GLY A 222 -3.72 -39.64 -36.36
N MET A 223 -4.79 -40.29 -35.93
CA MET A 223 -5.31 -40.26 -34.55
C MET A 223 -5.23 -41.69 -33.96
N PRO A 224 -5.06 -41.85 -32.63
CA PRO A 224 -5.00 -40.81 -31.61
C PRO A 224 -3.65 -40.09 -31.53
N GLN A 225 -3.64 -38.91 -30.90
CA GLN A 225 -2.44 -38.12 -30.56
C GLN A 225 -2.57 -37.62 -29.13
N TRP A 226 -1.47 -37.27 -28.48
CA TRP A 226 -1.50 -36.69 -27.14
C TRP A 226 -0.53 -35.53 -26.99
N PHE A 227 -0.85 -34.64 -26.06
CA PHE A 227 0.01 -33.56 -25.58
C PHE A 227 0.08 -33.63 -24.05
N GLU A 228 1.27 -33.61 -23.47
CA GLU A 228 1.50 -33.73 -22.03
C GLU A 228 2.34 -32.57 -21.50
N ILE A 229 2.01 -32.08 -20.31
CA ILE A 229 2.85 -31.19 -19.50
C ILE A 229 3.22 -31.91 -18.21
N GLU A 230 4.51 -31.94 -17.89
CA GLU A 230 5.05 -32.48 -16.64
C GLU A 230 5.70 -31.39 -15.80
N TRP A 231 5.34 -31.30 -14.53
CA TRP A 231 5.95 -30.39 -13.55
C TRP A 231 6.87 -31.14 -12.59
N SER A 232 7.87 -30.46 -12.04
CA SER A 232 8.80 -31.04 -11.05
C SER A 232 8.14 -31.36 -9.69
N TYR A 233 6.96 -30.79 -9.42
CA TYR A 233 6.14 -31.04 -8.23
C TYR A 233 4.65 -30.88 -8.56
N ALA A 234 3.79 -31.39 -7.67
CA ALA A 234 2.34 -31.36 -7.87
C ALA A 234 1.79 -29.92 -7.87
N ARG A 235 0.91 -29.63 -8.84
CA ARG A 235 0.19 -28.36 -8.96
C ARG A 235 -1.29 -28.58 -8.64
N GLU A 236 -1.90 -27.60 -7.99
CA GLU A 236 -3.32 -27.57 -7.65
C GLU A 236 -4.13 -27.06 -8.85
N LEU A 237 -4.34 -27.90 -9.87
CA LEU A 237 -4.93 -27.50 -11.15
C LEU A 237 -6.41 -27.15 -11.00
N THR A 238 -6.86 -26.08 -11.65
CA THR A 238 -8.24 -25.56 -11.50
C THR A 238 -8.93 -25.20 -12.80
N LYS A 239 -8.18 -24.78 -13.81
CA LYS A 239 -8.73 -24.40 -15.11
C LYS A 239 -7.74 -24.73 -16.21
N ILE A 240 -8.24 -25.02 -17.39
CA ILE A 240 -7.44 -25.20 -18.61
C ILE A 240 -8.10 -24.44 -19.75
N ARG A 241 -7.30 -23.73 -20.54
CA ARG A 241 -7.72 -23.06 -21.77
C ARG A 241 -6.88 -23.57 -22.92
N ILE A 242 -7.55 -24.02 -23.97
CA ILE A 242 -6.94 -24.56 -25.18
C ILE A 242 -7.29 -23.63 -26.34
N VAL A 243 -6.27 -23.12 -27.02
CA VAL A 243 -6.38 -22.30 -28.23
C VAL A 243 -5.86 -23.14 -29.39
N PHE A 244 -6.76 -23.78 -30.13
CA PHE A 244 -6.45 -24.58 -31.31
C PHE A 244 -6.11 -23.71 -32.53
N GLU A 245 -5.30 -24.28 -33.42
CA GLU A 245 -5.19 -23.83 -34.81
C GLU A 245 -6.37 -24.36 -35.65
N ALA A 246 -6.43 -24.02 -36.95
CA ALA A 246 -7.43 -24.56 -37.86
C ALA A 246 -7.57 -26.09 -37.79
N ALA A 247 -6.49 -26.84 -37.54
CA ALA A 247 -6.50 -28.27 -37.24
C ALA A 247 -6.87 -28.57 -35.77
N TYR A 248 -8.10 -28.25 -35.35
CA TYR A 248 -8.59 -28.56 -34.00
C TYR A 248 -9.05 -30.03 -33.87
N ALA A 249 -8.99 -30.57 -32.66
CA ALA A 249 -9.57 -31.87 -32.34
C ALA A 249 -11.07 -31.75 -32.05
N ASN A 250 -11.85 -32.71 -32.55
CA ASN A 250 -13.28 -32.84 -32.29
C ASN A 250 -13.55 -33.62 -31.00
N ASP A 251 -12.86 -34.75 -30.80
CA ASP A 251 -13.05 -35.60 -29.63
C ASP A 251 -11.71 -35.71 -28.89
N TYR A 252 -11.71 -35.40 -27.60
CA TYR A 252 -10.53 -35.45 -26.74
C TYR A 252 -10.88 -35.54 -25.27
N ALA A 253 -9.94 -36.07 -24.48
CA ALA A 253 -10.03 -36.15 -23.03
C ALA A 253 -8.90 -35.34 -22.38
N ILE A 254 -9.23 -34.59 -21.32
CA ILE A 254 -8.26 -33.92 -20.46
C ILE A 254 -8.08 -34.79 -19.22
N GLU A 255 -6.84 -35.21 -18.98
CA GLU A 255 -6.48 -36.20 -17.99
C GLU A 255 -5.38 -35.66 -17.07
N THR A 256 -5.38 -36.10 -15.81
CA THR A 256 -4.35 -35.76 -14.82
C THR A 256 -3.75 -37.03 -14.23
N TRP A 257 -2.47 -36.98 -13.91
CA TRP A 257 -1.77 -38.11 -13.27
C TRP A 257 -2.01 -38.11 -11.76
N ASN A 258 -2.53 -39.22 -11.23
CA ASN A 258 -2.81 -39.38 -9.80
C ASN A 258 -1.67 -40.04 -8.99
N GLY A 259 -0.49 -40.20 -9.60
CA GLY A 259 0.65 -40.91 -9.03
C GLY A 259 0.82 -42.34 -9.54
N SER A 260 -0.22 -42.96 -10.08
CA SER A 260 -0.18 -44.35 -10.58
C SER A 260 -0.88 -44.57 -11.92
N ASN A 261 -1.93 -43.81 -12.22
CA ASN A 261 -2.73 -43.93 -13.42
C ASN A 261 -3.18 -42.55 -13.92
N TRP A 262 -3.51 -42.48 -15.21
CA TRP A 262 -4.23 -41.34 -15.79
C TRP A 262 -5.69 -41.39 -15.35
N ALA A 263 -6.19 -40.25 -14.88
CA ALA A 263 -7.59 -40.08 -14.52
C ALA A 263 -8.20 -38.99 -15.41
N THR A 264 -9.22 -39.36 -16.19
CA THR A 264 -9.98 -38.43 -17.02
C THR A 264 -10.76 -37.46 -16.14
N GLN A 265 -10.51 -36.17 -16.34
CA GLN A 265 -11.19 -35.09 -15.63
C GLN A 265 -12.32 -34.51 -16.47
N ILE A 266 -12.11 -34.41 -17.79
CA ILE A 266 -13.06 -33.85 -18.74
C ILE A 266 -13.00 -34.66 -20.02
N GLU A 267 -14.16 -35.00 -20.55
CA GLU A 267 -14.33 -35.65 -21.84
C GLU A 267 -15.11 -34.72 -22.76
N VAL A 268 -14.60 -34.52 -23.97
CA VAL A 268 -15.16 -33.60 -24.96
C VAL A 268 -15.40 -34.38 -26.24
N GLU A 269 -16.62 -34.28 -26.75
CA GLU A 269 -17.02 -34.87 -28.03
C GLU A 269 -17.58 -33.80 -28.95
N ASN A 270 -17.36 -33.96 -30.25
CA ASN A 270 -17.89 -33.09 -31.31
C ASN A 270 -17.58 -31.60 -31.11
N ASN A 271 -16.42 -31.27 -30.53
CA ASN A 271 -15.93 -29.90 -30.46
C ASN A 271 -15.90 -29.27 -31.87
N THR A 272 -16.32 -28.02 -31.97
CA THR A 272 -16.23 -27.18 -33.17
C THR A 272 -15.60 -25.82 -32.90
N SER A 273 -15.19 -25.54 -31.66
CA SER A 273 -14.58 -24.28 -31.25
C SER A 273 -13.05 -24.34 -31.36
N LEU A 274 -12.46 -23.22 -31.74
CA LEU A 274 -11.00 -23.02 -31.73
C LEU A 274 -10.50 -22.63 -30.33
N GLU A 275 -11.34 -22.01 -29.51
CA GLU A 275 -11.00 -21.66 -28.14
C GLU A 275 -11.94 -22.37 -27.18
N ASN A 276 -11.36 -23.12 -26.26
CA ASN A 276 -12.11 -23.88 -25.27
C ASN A 276 -11.53 -23.62 -23.89
N GLU A 277 -12.40 -23.31 -22.93
CA GLU A 277 -12.03 -23.15 -21.53
C GLU A 277 -12.83 -24.13 -20.69
N TYR A 278 -12.15 -24.79 -19.76
CA TYR A 278 -12.75 -25.73 -18.85
C TYR A 278 -12.29 -25.49 -17.41
N VAL A 279 -13.25 -25.43 -16.50
CA VAL A 279 -13.02 -25.28 -15.06
C VAL A 279 -13.26 -26.64 -14.39
N PHE A 280 -12.31 -27.10 -13.59
CA PHE A 280 -12.47 -28.31 -12.80
C PHE A 280 -13.45 -28.09 -11.64
N SER A 281 -14.24 -29.11 -11.30
CA SER A 281 -15.24 -29.02 -10.22
C SER A 281 -14.63 -28.82 -8.83
N ARG A 282 -13.34 -29.14 -8.67
CA ARG A 282 -12.49 -28.90 -7.50
C ARG A 282 -11.04 -28.79 -7.96
N SER A 283 -10.17 -28.24 -7.12
CA SER A 283 -8.72 -28.28 -7.36
C SER A 283 -8.21 -29.72 -7.45
N ILE A 284 -7.32 -29.98 -8.40
CA ILE A 284 -6.76 -31.31 -8.66
C ILE A 284 -5.25 -31.26 -8.47
N PRO A 285 -4.70 -31.88 -7.41
CA PRO A 285 -3.26 -32.03 -7.26
C PRO A 285 -2.72 -33.00 -8.31
N ALA A 286 -1.86 -32.53 -9.20
CA ALA A 286 -1.26 -33.37 -10.25
C ALA A 286 0.16 -32.92 -10.62
N THR A 287 1.05 -33.88 -10.86
CA THR A 287 2.40 -33.63 -11.42
C THR A 287 2.42 -33.65 -12.94
N LYS A 288 1.37 -34.18 -13.58
CA LYS A 288 1.23 -34.23 -15.04
C LYS A 288 -0.21 -33.97 -15.46
N LEU A 289 -0.36 -33.31 -16.61
CA LEU A 289 -1.61 -33.16 -17.33
C LEU A 289 -1.42 -33.62 -18.77
N ARG A 290 -2.38 -34.38 -19.30
CA ARG A 290 -2.39 -34.86 -20.68
C ARG A 290 -3.71 -34.50 -21.35
N ILE A 291 -3.65 -34.14 -22.62
CA ILE A 291 -4.80 -34.10 -23.50
C ILE A 291 -4.65 -35.24 -24.50
N GLU A 292 -5.57 -36.19 -24.46
CA GLU A 292 -5.65 -37.32 -25.39
C GLU A 292 -6.64 -36.96 -26.50
N PHE A 293 -6.15 -36.71 -27.71
CA PHE A 293 -6.95 -36.39 -28.89
C PHE A 293 -7.30 -37.68 -29.63
N THR A 294 -8.58 -38.03 -29.67
CA THR A 294 -9.05 -39.28 -30.27
C THR A 294 -9.64 -39.09 -31.66
N LYS A 295 -10.07 -37.87 -32.00
CA LYS A 295 -10.61 -37.55 -33.33
C LYS A 295 -10.33 -36.11 -33.74
N ALA A 296 -9.81 -35.93 -34.96
CA ALA A 296 -9.69 -34.64 -35.62
C ALA A 296 -10.09 -34.78 -37.09
N LEU A 297 -11.26 -34.26 -37.47
CA LEU A 297 -11.79 -34.42 -38.83
C LEU A 297 -11.02 -33.56 -39.83
N ARG A 298 -10.61 -32.36 -39.41
CA ARG A 298 -9.91 -31.43 -40.28
C ARG A 298 -8.44 -31.81 -40.35
N PHE A 299 -7.95 -32.09 -41.56
CA PHE A 299 -6.56 -32.49 -41.85
C PHE A 299 -6.09 -33.82 -41.24
N ASN A 300 -6.91 -34.49 -40.43
CA ASN A 300 -6.55 -35.71 -39.69
C ASN A 300 -5.31 -35.52 -38.80
N GLN A 301 -5.19 -34.34 -38.18
CA GLN A 301 -4.12 -33.95 -37.25
C GLN A 301 -4.67 -32.93 -36.26
N THR A 302 -3.95 -32.66 -35.17
CA THR A 302 -4.31 -31.63 -34.19
C THR A 302 -3.19 -30.60 -34.05
N SER A 303 -3.53 -29.35 -33.76
CA SER A 303 -2.56 -28.27 -33.57
C SER A 303 -3.08 -27.21 -32.61
N ILE A 304 -2.19 -26.74 -31.73
CA ILE A 304 -2.50 -25.84 -30.62
C ILE A 304 -1.56 -24.64 -30.69
N TRP A 305 -2.13 -23.44 -30.76
CA TRP A 305 -1.41 -22.18 -30.58
C TRP A 305 -0.97 -22.02 -29.12
N GLU A 306 -1.90 -22.16 -28.18
CA GLU A 306 -1.58 -22.02 -26.75
C GLU A 306 -2.42 -22.97 -25.89
N LEU A 307 -1.77 -23.55 -24.88
CA LEU A 307 -2.35 -24.36 -23.83
C LEU A 307 -2.03 -23.70 -22.50
N GLU A 308 -3.02 -23.06 -21.90
CA GLU A 308 -2.90 -22.43 -20.61
C GLU A 308 -3.49 -23.36 -19.55
N VAL A 309 -2.70 -23.70 -18.53
CA VAL A 309 -3.15 -24.51 -17.40
C VAL A 309 -3.04 -23.65 -16.15
N PHE A 310 -4.15 -23.37 -15.50
CA PHE A 310 -4.19 -22.55 -14.29
C PHE A 310 -4.22 -23.41 -13.04
N ALA A 311 -3.35 -23.09 -12.09
CA ALA A 311 -3.35 -23.69 -10.76
C ALA A 311 -3.75 -22.68 -9.69
N GLN A 312 -4.53 -23.12 -8.70
CA GLN A 312 -4.81 -22.32 -7.52
C GLN A 312 -3.51 -22.08 -6.75
N ASN A 313 -3.29 -20.83 -6.46
CA ASN A 313 -2.12 -20.30 -5.82
C ASN A 313 -2.41 -20.32 -4.31
N GLY A 314 -2.36 -21.52 -3.74
CA GLY A 314 -2.41 -21.68 -2.29
C GLY A 314 -1.30 -20.93 -1.55
N GLY A 315 -0.30 -20.39 -2.28
CA GLY A 315 0.75 -19.53 -1.75
C GLY A 315 0.32 -18.07 -1.55
N LEU A 316 -0.75 -17.58 -2.21
CA LEU A 316 -1.11 -16.16 -2.14
C LEU A 316 -1.49 -15.72 -0.73
N SER A 317 -2.38 -16.46 -0.05
CA SER A 317 -2.77 -16.17 1.32
C SER A 317 -1.58 -16.21 2.27
N ARG A 318 -0.71 -17.23 2.14
CA ARG A 318 0.53 -17.36 2.91
C ARG A 318 1.49 -16.20 2.65
N PHE A 319 1.69 -15.82 1.39
CA PHE A 319 2.57 -14.72 0.98
C PHE A 319 2.12 -13.39 1.55
N LEU A 320 0.87 -13.00 1.33
CA LEU A 320 0.31 -11.79 1.92
C LEU A 320 0.37 -11.85 3.45
N GLY A 321 0.17 -13.05 4.01
CA GLY A 321 0.27 -13.31 5.44
C GLY A 321 1.69 -13.10 5.99
N THR A 322 2.74 -13.51 5.28
CA THR A 322 4.14 -13.26 5.65
C THR A 322 4.50 -11.77 5.61
N LEU A 323 3.78 -10.99 4.80
CA LEU A 323 3.88 -9.52 4.78
C LEU A 323 3.01 -8.85 5.86
N GLY A 324 2.27 -9.63 6.67
CA GLY A 324 1.36 -9.13 7.71
C GLY A 324 0.05 -8.56 7.19
N ILE A 325 -0.28 -8.78 5.92
CA ILE A 325 -1.52 -8.30 5.30
C ILE A 325 -2.67 -9.25 5.66
N LYS A 326 -3.49 -8.82 6.60
CA LYS A 326 -4.66 -9.59 7.07
C LYS A 326 -5.96 -9.11 6.46
N HIS A 327 -6.14 -7.80 6.38
CA HIS A 327 -7.43 -7.21 6.01
C HIS A 327 -7.40 -6.75 4.57
N PHE A 328 -8.49 -6.98 3.84
CA PHE A 328 -8.66 -6.56 2.46
C PHE A 328 -9.95 -5.75 2.36
N VAL A 329 -9.83 -4.50 1.92
CA VAL A 329 -10.96 -3.60 1.75
C VAL A 329 -11.21 -3.46 0.26
N LEU A 330 -12.21 -4.17 -0.23
CA LEU A 330 -12.68 -4.05 -1.60
C LEU A 330 -13.62 -2.86 -1.72
N GLU A 331 -13.24 -1.85 -2.47
CA GLU A 331 -14.00 -0.62 -2.65
C GLU A 331 -14.78 -0.66 -3.96
N LYS A 332 -16.10 -0.48 -3.87
CA LYS A 332 -17.07 -0.69 -4.96
C LYS A 332 -17.20 0.52 -5.91
N ASP A 333 -16.06 1.05 -6.34
CA ASP A 333 -15.95 2.21 -7.25
C ASP A 333 -16.67 3.48 -6.76
N PHE A 334 -16.68 3.66 -5.44
CA PHE A 334 -17.13 4.87 -4.77
C PHE A 334 -16.21 6.07 -5.06
N MET A 335 -14.91 5.81 -5.20
CA MET A 335 -13.89 6.81 -5.57
C MET A 335 -13.40 6.55 -7.01
N SER A 336 -13.05 7.60 -7.74
CA SER A 336 -12.36 7.48 -9.03
C SER A 336 -10.86 7.21 -8.87
N GLY A 337 -10.18 6.75 -9.93
CA GLY A 337 -8.73 6.52 -9.93
C GLY A 337 -8.29 5.09 -9.61
N ALA A 338 -9.19 4.12 -9.78
CA ALA A 338 -8.88 2.69 -9.73
C ALA A 338 -7.92 2.33 -10.87
N ALA A 339 -6.88 1.57 -10.55
CA ALA A 339 -5.95 1.05 -11.53
C ALA A 339 -6.55 -0.06 -12.40
N TYR A 340 -7.54 -0.76 -11.85
CA TYR A 340 -8.21 -1.89 -12.47
C TYR A 340 -9.63 -2.04 -11.92
N ASP A 341 -10.47 -2.73 -12.66
CA ASP A 341 -11.86 -3.01 -12.29
C ASP A 341 -11.90 -4.10 -11.20
N ILE A 342 -12.65 -3.86 -10.12
CA ILE A 342 -12.79 -4.81 -9.01
C ILE A 342 -13.49 -6.10 -9.39
N SER A 343 -14.28 -6.12 -10.47
CA SER A 343 -14.92 -7.34 -10.98
C SER A 343 -13.90 -8.38 -11.45
N GLN A 344 -12.65 -7.95 -11.70
CA GLN A 344 -11.54 -8.84 -12.00
C GLN A 344 -11.04 -9.59 -10.75
N LEU A 345 -11.40 -9.15 -9.54
CA LEU A 345 -11.04 -9.78 -8.28
C LEU A 345 -12.08 -10.84 -7.89
N LYS A 346 -11.61 -12.05 -7.59
CA LYS A 346 -12.43 -13.24 -7.28
C LYS A 346 -12.15 -13.76 -5.87
N PHE A 347 -12.37 -12.92 -4.85
CA PHE A 347 -12.19 -13.32 -3.44
C PHE A 347 -13.10 -14.46 -3.00
N ASN A 348 -14.30 -14.52 -3.56
CA ASN A 348 -15.33 -15.49 -3.16
C ASN A 348 -15.00 -16.94 -3.56
N GLU A 349 -13.93 -17.17 -4.33
CA GLU A 349 -13.51 -18.50 -4.80
C GLU A 349 -12.35 -19.10 -3.96
N ASN A 350 -11.92 -18.43 -2.88
CA ASN A 350 -10.75 -18.83 -2.10
C ASN A 350 -11.04 -19.00 -0.60
N ASP A 351 -10.91 -20.22 -0.09
CA ASP A 351 -11.19 -20.59 1.31
C ASP A 351 -10.34 -19.84 2.36
N ASN A 352 -9.23 -19.21 1.95
CA ASN A 352 -8.39 -18.44 2.86
C ASN A 352 -8.78 -16.97 2.98
N PHE A 353 -9.65 -16.46 2.12
CA PHE A 353 -10.15 -15.08 2.19
C PHE A 353 -11.63 -15.07 2.59
N VAL A 354 -11.87 -14.79 3.87
CA VAL A 354 -13.21 -14.86 4.47
C VAL A 354 -13.86 -13.48 4.45
N LEU A 355 -15.04 -13.37 3.81
CA LEU A 355 -15.87 -12.17 3.91
C LEU A 355 -16.33 -11.97 5.35
N ILE A 356 -15.93 -10.84 5.95
CA ILE A 356 -16.31 -10.46 7.31
C ILE A 356 -17.55 -9.59 7.29
N LYS A 357 -17.59 -8.62 6.38
CA LYS A 357 -18.70 -7.69 6.27
C LYS A 357 -18.79 -7.05 4.90
N GLU A 358 -20.02 -6.88 4.44
CA GLU A 358 -20.35 -6.18 3.21
C GLU A 358 -21.21 -4.95 3.51
N TRP A 359 -20.87 -3.85 2.85
CA TRP A 359 -21.65 -2.61 2.75
C TRP A 359 -21.89 -2.29 1.27
N ASP A 360 -22.66 -1.24 1.02
CA ASP A 360 -22.94 -0.77 -0.34
C ASP A 360 -21.67 -0.22 -1.03
N GLU A 361 -20.78 0.45 -0.29
CA GLU A 361 -19.59 1.09 -0.87
C GLU A 361 -18.31 0.25 -0.75
N ILE A 362 -18.25 -0.66 0.22
CA ILE A 362 -17.05 -1.43 0.54
C ILE A 362 -17.37 -2.85 1.01
N SER A 363 -16.39 -3.74 0.92
CA SER A 363 -16.43 -5.09 1.52
C SER A 363 -15.12 -5.38 2.23
N LEU A 364 -15.21 -5.97 3.42
CA LEU A 364 -14.07 -6.34 4.25
C LEU A 364 -13.90 -7.86 4.23
N TYR A 365 -12.75 -8.29 3.75
CA TYR A 365 -12.31 -9.68 3.81
C TYR A 365 -11.11 -9.82 4.76
N ASN A 366 -10.99 -11.00 5.36
CA ASN A 366 -9.83 -11.40 6.15
C ASN A 366 -9.09 -12.56 5.48
N ASN A 367 -7.77 -12.46 5.42
CA ASN A 367 -6.90 -13.59 5.20
C ASN A 367 -6.74 -14.38 6.51
N THR A 368 -6.93 -15.69 6.42
CA THR A 368 -6.74 -16.63 7.54
C THR A 368 -5.27 -16.74 7.95
N ASN A 369 -4.35 -16.50 7.02
CA ASN A 369 -2.91 -16.53 7.24
C ASN A 369 -2.39 -15.10 7.39
N ALA A 370 -1.99 -14.67 8.58
CA ALA A 370 -1.33 -13.37 8.75
C ALA A 370 -0.44 -13.32 9.98
N LEU A 371 0.81 -12.89 9.78
CA LEU A 371 1.71 -12.50 10.87
C LEU A 371 1.22 -11.20 11.50
N GLN A 372 1.40 -11.09 12.81
CA GLN A 372 1.24 -9.81 13.50
C GLN A 372 2.42 -8.89 13.15
N LYS A 373 2.21 -7.58 13.36
CA LYS A 373 3.21 -6.53 13.13
C LYS A 373 4.55 -6.83 13.80
N ILE A 374 4.52 -7.41 14.99
CA ILE A 374 5.71 -7.96 15.65
C ILE A 374 5.54 -9.46 15.75
N SER A 375 6.56 -10.19 15.29
CA SER A 375 6.64 -11.64 15.38
C SER A 375 8.05 -12.08 15.72
N ILE A 376 8.20 -13.36 16.05
CA ILE A 376 9.48 -14.01 16.25
C ILE A 376 9.65 -15.11 15.21
N ALA A 377 10.86 -15.23 14.68
CA ALA A 377 11.27 -16.33 13.83
C ALA A 377 12.42 -17.11 14.47
N ASP A 378 12.32 -18.43 14.37
CA ASP A 378 13.36 -19.40 14.73
C ASP A 378 13.85 -20.20 13.51
N ASN A 379 13.40 -19.82 12.32
CA ASN A 379 13.82 -20.39 11.06
C ASN A 379 14.13 -19.29 10.04
N ILE A 380 15.12 -19.53 9.18
CA ILE A 380 15.52 -18.60 8.13
C ILE A 380 15.30 -19.30 6.79
N LEU A 381 14.50 -18.65 5.93
CA LEU A 381 14.35 -19.01 4.53
C LEU A 381 15.08 -17.99 3.67
N SER A 382 15.77 -18.45 2.65
CA SER A 382 16.58 -17.58 1.78
C SER A 382 15.95 -17.45 0.40
N TYR A 383 16.01 -16.26 -0.18
CA TYR A 383 15.59 -15.99 -1.56
C TYR A 383 16.63 -15.13 -2.29
N THR A 384 16.61 -15.12 -3.62
CA THR A 384 17.49 -14.24 -4.43
C THR A 384 16.67 -13.14 -5.11
N THR A 385 15.51 -13.49 -5.64
CA THR A 385 14.56 -12.56 -6.28
C THR A 385 13.19 -12.60 -5.60
N LEU A 386 12.33 -11.62 -5.87
CA LEU A 386 10.93 -11.64 -5.37
C LEU A 386 10.14 -12.85 -5.91
N ASP A 387 10.48 -13.32 -7.12
CA ASP A 387 9.92 -14.55 -7.67
C ASP A 387 10.32 -15.78 -6.84
N ASP A 388 11.60 -15.89 -6.49
CA ASP A 388 12.09 -16.97 -5.63
C ASP A 388 11.47 -16.89 -4.23
N MET A 389 11.29 -15.68 -3.70
CA MET A 389 10.62 -15.47 -2.41
C MET A 389 9.20 -16.00 -2.46
N PHE A 390 8.46 -15.67 -3.53
CA PHE A 390 7.10 -16.15 -3.73
C PHE A 390 7.03 -17.67 -3.85
N GLN A 391 7.92 -18.26 -4.64
CA GLN A 391 8.01 -19.71 -4.80
C GLN A 391 8.34 -20.41 -3.47
N THR A 392 9.30 -19.88 -2.71
CA THR A 392 9.68 -20.40 -1.39
C THR A 392 8.49 -20.43 -0.43
N VAL A 393 7.69 -19.35 -0.43
CA VAL A 393 6.47 -19.28 0.38
C VAL A 393 5.41 -20.26 -0.12
N GLN A 394 5.27 -20.44 -1.42
CA GLN A 394 4.32 -21.38 -2.01
C GLN A 394 4.62 -22.83 -1.61
N GLU A 395 5.90 -23.18 -1.55
CA GLU A 395 6.39 -24.52 -1.19
C GLU A 395 6.35 -24.79 0.34
N SER A 396 6.23 -23.74 1.17
CA SER A 396 6.31 -23.83 2.64
C SER A 396 4.95 -23.82 3.34
N THR A 397 4.69 -24.70 4.30
CA THR A 397 3.42 -24.66 5.08
C THR A 397 3.28 -23.37 5.88
N TRP A 398 2.04 -22.97 6.21
CA TRP A 398 1.82 -21.80 7.06
C TRP A 398 2.44 -21.98 8.46
N GLU A 399 2.41 -23.20 9.00
CA GLU A 399 3.02 -23.53 10.29
C GLU A 399 4.54 -23.30 10.29
N THR A 400 5.22 -23.58 9.18
CA THR A 400 6.64 -23.24 9.04
C THR A 400 6.84 -21.74 8.87
N LEU A 401 6.04 -21.10 8.01
CA LEU A 401 6.16 -19.68 7.70
C LEU A 401 5.90 -18.76 8.90
N GLN A 402 5.00 -19.14 9.83
CA GLN A 402 4.71 -18.31 11.00
C GLN A 402 5.93 -18.14 11.93
N HIS A 403 6.90 -19.05 11.84
CA HIS A 403 8.15 -19.06 12.60
C HIS A 403 9.37 -18.77 11.73
N SER A 404 9.18 -18.37 10.48
CA SER A 404 10.27 -18.15 9.53
C SER A 404 10.42 -16.67 9.18
N VAL A 405 11.67 -16.25 8.95
CA VAL A 405 12.00 -14.96 8.32
C VAL A 405 12.60 -15.22 6.94
N LEU A 406 12.20 -14.43 5.94
CA LEU A 406 12.77 -14.51 4.59
C LEU A 406 13.88 -13.47 4.44
N LEU A 407 15.09 -13.93 4.12
CA LEU A 407 16.26 -13.06 3.92
C LEU A 407 16.80 -13.18 2.50
N ASN A 408 17.26 -12.05 1.94
CA ASN A 408 17.90 -12.06 0.63
C ASN A 408 19.31 -12.65 0.75
N ALA A 409 19.55 -13.76 0.04
CA ALA A 409 20.83 -14.49 0.03
C ALA A 409 21.99 -13.66 -0.53
N THR A 410 21.70 -12.61 -1.31
CA THR A 410 22.71 -11.71 -1.89
C THR A 410 23.05 -10.52 -0.98
N SER A 411 22.34 -10.36 0.14
CA SER A 411 22.61 -9.27 1.08
C SER A 411 24.00 -9.40 1.71
N PRO A 412 24.80 -8.32 1.76
CA PRO A 412 26.16 -8.36 2.33
C PRO A 412 26.18 -8.59 3.84
N ASN A 413 25.07 -8.26 4.53
CA ASN A 413 24.87 -8.52 5.94
C ASN A 413 23.85 -9.66 6.04
N THR A 414 24.29 -10.86 6.43
CA THR A 414 23.40 -11.99 6.75
C THR A 414 23.48 -12.30 8.22
N ILE A 415 22.33 -12.43 8.88
CA ILE A 415 22.23 -12.94 10.24
C ILE A 415 22.81 -14.36 10.19
N GLY A 416 23.87 -14.62 10.96
CA GLY A 416 24.63 -15.87 10.87
C GLY A 416 23.78 -17.10 11.21
N ASN A 417 24.29 -18.29 10.86
CA ASN A 417 23.68 -19.60 11.14
C ASN A 417 23.73 -19.99 12.64
N ASN A 418 23.38 -19.07 13.54
CA ASN A 418 23.15 -19.44 14.93
C ASN A 418 22.00 -20.47 14.95
N ALA A 419 22.12 -21.50 15.78
CA ALA A 419 21.00 -22.38 16.05
C ALA A 419 19.91 -21.55 16.74
N LEU A 420 18.85 -21.24 15.99
CA LEU A 420 17.73 -20.46 16.49
C LEU A 420 16.79 -21.35 17.30
N VAL A 421 16.14 -20.77 18.29
CA VAL A 421 15.26 -21.47 19.23
C VAL A 421 14.00 -20.66 19.43
N SER A 422 12.83 -21.29 19.26
CA SER A 422 11.54 -20.67 19.53
C SER A 422 11.46 -20.20 20.98
N PRO A 423 11.23 -18.90 21.22
CA PRO A 423 11.02 -18.40 22.56
C PRO A 423 9.60 -18.70 23.08
N GLU A 424 9.44 -18.70 24.40
CA GLU A 424 8.19 -18.92 25.11
C GLU A 424 7.61 -17.60 25.63
N ASN A 425 6.31 -17.59 25.98
CA ASN A 425 5.64 -16.44 26.60
C ASN A 425 5.71 -15.11 25.82
N PHE A 426 5.80 -15.17 24.48
CA PHE A 426 5.86 -13.99 23.62
C PHE A 426 4.59 -13.13 23.73
N VAL A 427 4.75 -11.90 24.21
CA VAL A 427 3.70 -10.88 24.27
C VAL A 427 4.29 -9.53 23.89
N TRP A 428 3.54 -8.70 23.18
CA TRP A 428 3.99 -7.34 22.87
C TRP A 428 2.85 -6.33 23.01
N ARG A 429 3.23 -5.06 23.15
CA ARG A 429 2.31 -3.92 23.17
C ARG A 429 2.87 -2.73 22.39
N GLU A 430 1.98 -2.03 21.72
CA GLU A 430 2.25 -0.74 21.10
C GLU A 430 2.22 0.36 22.18
N LEU A 431 3.30 1.12 22.31
CA LEU A 431 3.39 2.28 23.21
C LEU A 431 3.06 3.58 22.46
N SER A 432 3.47 3.64 21.19
CA SER A 432 3.20 4.74 20.24
C SER A 432 3.34 4.22 18.80
N PRO A 433 2.98 5.01 17.78
CA PRO A 433 3.17 4.61 16.37
C PRO A 433 4.63 4.28 16.00
N THR A 434 5.58 4.72 16.82
CA THR A 434 7.03 4.54 16.59
C THR A 434 7.74 3.87 17.78
N GLY A 435 6.99 3.18 18.65
CA GLY A 435 7.51 2.64 19.90
C GLY A 435 6.75 1.41 20.37
N TYR A 436 7.47 0.34 20.63
CA TYR A 436 6.92 -0.96 21.02
C TYR A 436 7.70 -1.58 22.17
N GLU A 437 7.01 -2.40 22.95
CA GLU A 437 7.61 -3.22 24.00
C GLU A 437 7.20 -4.68 23.82
N VAL A 438 8.17 -5.58 23.93
CA VAL A 438 8.02 -7.02 23.80
C VAL A 438 8.56 -7.69 25.07
N HIS A 439 7.85 -8.69 25.56
CA HIS A 439 8.27 -9.57 26.63
C HIS A 439 8.32 -11.00 26.11
N VAL A 440 9.41 -11.70 26.42
CA VAL A 440 9.62 -13.06 25.96
C VAL A 440 10.62 -13.79 26.85
N GLU A 441 10.45 -15.11 26.99
CA GLU A 441 11.40 -15.98 27.66
C GLU A 441 12.15 -16.81 26.62
N SER A 442 13.48 -16.67 26.54
CA SER A 442 14.28 -17.38 25.53
C SER A 442 15.35 -18.27 26.12
N LYS A 443 15.51 -19.46 25.54
CA LYS A 443 16.60 -20.42 25.84
C LYS A 443 17.74 -20.35 24.83
N GLY A 444 17.61 -19.59 23.75
CA GLY A 444 18.60 -19.46 22.69
C GLY A 444 18.43 -18.21 21.85
N SER A 445 19.12 -18.17 20.72
CA SER A 445 19.01 -17.06 19.78
C SER A 445 17.69 -17.13 19.01
N PHE A 446 17.12 -15.98 18.65
CA PHE A 446 15.95 -15.89 17.77
C PHE A 446 15.98 -14.59 16.97
N VAL A 447 15.14 -14.50 15.95
CA VAL A 447 14.98 -13.28 15.15
C VAL A 447 13.70 -12.58 15.57
N LEU A 448 13.81 -11.32 16.01
CA LEU A 448 12.68 -10.44 16.21
C LEU A 448 12.36 -9.72 14.90
N VAL A 449 11.10 -9.76 14.45
CA VAL A 449 10.67 -9.12 13.20
C VAL A 449 9.67 -8.01 13.52
N LEU A 450 9.86 -6.86 12.87
CA LEU A 450 8.93 -5.73 12.85
C LEU A 450 8.52 -5.47 11.39
N LEU A 451 7.25 -5.74 11.08
CA LEU A 451 6.65 -5.51 9.77
C LEU A 451 6.32 -4.02 9.56
N GLU A 452 7.34 -3.18 9.64
CA GLU A 452 7.37 -1.78 9.23
C GLU A 452 8.48 -1.64 8.18
N SER A 453 8.37 -0.64 7.28
CA SER A 453 9.39 -0.38 6.27
C SER A 453 10.79 -0.31 6.89
N TYR A 454 11.73 -1.01 6.26
CA TYR A 454 13.10 -1.12 6.70
C TYR A 454 13.75 0.26 6.75
N ASP A 455 14.31 0.59 7.90
CA ASP A 455 15.01 1.84 8.11
C ASP A 455 16.03 1.63 9.23
N GLU A 456 17.29 1.97 8.98
CA GLU A 456 18.40 1.85 9.93
C GLU A 456 18.17 2.60 11.25
N HIS A 457 17.24 3.55 11.31
CA HIS A 457 16.90 4.32 12.50
C HIS A 457 15.92 3.61 13.44
N TRP A 458 15.41 2.43 13.09
CA TRP A 458 14.74 1.56 14.05
C TRP A 458 15.76 0.91 14.99
N LYS A 459 15.68 1.22 16.28
CA LYS A 459 16.60 0.72 17.31
C LYS A 459 15.91 -0.24 18.25
N VAL A 460 16.62 -1.31 18.60
CA VAL A 460 16.19 -2.32 19.56
C VAL A 460 17.11 -2.33 20.77
N SER A 461 16.54 -2.38 21.97
CA SER A 461 17.27 -2.58 23.23
C SER A 461 16.69 -3.76 24.00
N VAL A 462 17.56 -4.65 24.49
CA VAL A 462 17.18 -5.82 25.31
C VAL A 462 17.66 -5.58 26.73
N ASN A 463 16.73 -5.58 27.70
CA ASN A 463 17.01 -5.28 29.10
C ASN A 463 17.83 -3.99 29.30
N GLY A 464 17.52 -2.97 28.49
CA GLY A 464 18.18 -1.65 28.49
C GLY A 464 19.48 -1.55 27.68
N ASN A 465 19.99 -2.64 27.11
CA ASN A 465 21.19 -2.64 26.28
C ASN A 465 20.82 -2.64 24.80
N GLN A 466 21.27 -1.63 24.05
CA GLN A 466 21.01 -1.53 22.61
C GLN A 466 21.73 -2.65 21.83
N ILE A 467 21.00 -3.24 20.88
CA ILE A 467 21.51 -4.26 19.95
C ILE A 467 22.42 -3.59 18.90
N LYS A 468 23.47 -4.31 18.49
CA LYS A 468 24.42 -3.81 17.49
C LYS A 468 23.77 -3.76 16.11
N GLU A 469 24.07 -2.71 15.34
CA GLU A 469 23.56 -2.52 13.97
C GLU A 469 23.82 -3.71 13.04
N LYS A 470 24.94 -4.43 13.22
CA LYS A 470 25.24 -5.65 12.43
C LYS A 470 24.18 -6.77 12.58
N ASN A 471 23.40 -6.73 13.66
CA ASN A 471 22.33 -7.68 13.92
C ASN A 471 20.98 -7.21 13.35
N HIS A 472 20.89 -5.98 12.80
CA HIS A 472 19.70 -5.42 12.16
C HIS A 472 19.78 -5.58 10.65
N GLN A 473 18.76 -6.20 10.05
CA GLN A 473 18.70 -6.45 8.61
C GLN A 473 17.28 -6.30 8.07
N GLU A 474 17.19 -6.14 6.76
CA GLU A 474 15.93 -6.20 6.03
C GLU A 474 15.44 -7.65 5.94
N ALA A 475 14.16 -7.86 6.23
CA ALA A 475 13.47 -9.13 6.16
C ALA A 475 12.22 -9.04 5.28
N ASN A 476 11.76 -10.16 4.73
CA ASN A 476 10.52 -10.26 3.96
C ASN A 476 10.41 -9.21 2.84
N ALA A 477 11.55 -8.77 2.29
CA ALA A 477 11.70 -7.73 1.26
C ALA A 477 11.19 -6.32 1.62
N PHE A 478 10.91 -6.03 2.89
CA PHE A 478 10.60 -4.66 3.33
C PHE A 478 10.73 -4.42 4.83
N ALA A 479 10.66 -5.47 5.65
CA ALA A 479 10.51 -5.40 7.09
C ALA A 479 11.86 -5.24 7.79
N ASN A 480 11.82 -4.85 9.07
CA ASN A 480 13.00 -4.84 9.93
C ASN A 480 13.11 -6.16 10.68
N CYS A 481 14.33 -6.68 10.86
CA CYS A 481 14.58 -7.80 11.76
C CYS A 481 15.87 -7.65 12.57
N TRP A 482 15.91 -8.25 13.76
CA TRP A 482 17.08 -8.27 14.64
C TRP A 482 17.38 -9.65 15.18
N LEU A 483 18.66 -10.06 15.11
CA LEU A 483 19.15 -11.23 15.85
C LEU A 483 19.29 -10.88 17.34
N ILE A 484 18.52 -11.58 18.17
CA ILE A 484 18.56 -11.52 19.63
C ILE A 484 19.26 -12.77 20.13
N ASP A 485 20.46 -12.61 20.69
CA ASP A 485 21.30 -13.72 21.19
C ASP A 485 21.26 -13.85 22.73
N GLN A 486 20.46 -13.02 23.40
CA GLN A 486 20.28 -13.05 24.85
C GLN A 486 19.31 -14.15 25.27
N THR A 487 19.49 -14.69 26.48
CA THR A 487 18.64 -15.75 27.07
C THR A 487 18.06 -15.30 28.41
N GLY A 488 17.03 -16.00 28.88
CA GLY A 488 16.27 -15.68 30.09
C GLY A 488 15.01 -14.89 29.81
N ASP A 489 14.54 -14.16 30.82
CA ASP A 489 13.40 -13.24 30.73
C ASP A 489 13.87 -11.91 30.11
N LEU A 490 13.32 -11.57 28.95
CA LEU A 490 13.76 -10.46 28.11
C LEU A 490 12.63 -9.43 27.97
N THR A 491 12.91 -8.20 28.38
CA THR A 491 12.15 -7.02 27.97
C THR A 491 12.86 -6.34 26.82
N ILE A 492 12.22 -6.30 25.67
CA ILE A 492 12.75 -5.71 24.45
C ILE A 492 11.98 -4.43 24.11
N SER A 493 12.69 -3.32 23.96
CA SER A 493 12.13 -2.04 23.53
C SER A 493 12.54 -1.75 22.09
N ILE A 494 11.56 -1.44 21.24
CA ILE A 494 11.75 -1.05 19.84
C ILE A 494 11.36 0.42 19.70
N GLN A 495 12.22 1.26 19.13
CA GLN A 495 11.94 2.70 18.98
C GLN A 495 12.51 3.24 17.66
N TYR A 496 11.79 4.17 17.04
CA TYR A 496 12.28 4.89 15.86
C TYR A 496 13.02 6.17 16.29
N GLU A 497 14.33 6.22 16.04
CA GLU A 497 15.22 7.29 16.52
C GLU A 497 14.85 8.67 15.95
N THR A 498 14.46 8.75 14.68
CA THR A 498 14.17 10.02 14.01
C THR A 498 12.97 10.75 14.64
N GLN A 499 12.01 10.01 15.24
CA GLN A 499 10.88 10.61 15.95
C GLN A 499 11.36 11.40 17.18
N SER A 500 12.38 10.89 17.89
CA SER A 500 13.00 11.59 19.02
C SER A 500 13.74 12.86 18.56
N LEU A 501 14.47 12.77 17.45
CA LEU A 501 15.14 13.92 16.84
C LEU A 501 14.16 14.99 16.36
N PHE A 502 13.02 14.58 15.79
CA PHE A 502 11.95 15.50 15.40
C PHE A 502 11.40 16.27 16.62
N LEU A 503 11.11 15.58 17.73
CA LEU A 503 10.64 16.22 18.95
C LEU A 503 11.66 17.23 19.51
N LEU A 504 12.94 16.86 19.54
CA LEU A 504 14.04 17.76 19.91
C LEU A 504 14.09 18.99 18.99
N SER A 505 13.96 18.78 17.69
CA SER A 505 13.96 19.85 16.68
C SER A 505 12.76 20.78 16.83
N ALA A 506 11.58 20.24 17.12
CA ALA A 506 10.38 21.03 17.39
C ALA A 506 10.56 21.90 18.65
N VAL A 507 11.10 21.34 19.73
CA VAL A 507 11.43 22.09 20.95
C VAL A 507 12.45 23.20 20.65
N ALA A 508 13.51 22.88 19.91
CA ALA A 508 14.53 23.86 19.51
C ALA A 508 13.93 25.00 18.67
N SER A 509 13.02 24.68 17.74
CA SER A 509 12.34 25.66 16.87
C SER A 509 11.45 26.64 17.65
N LEU A 510 10.91 26.21 18.79
CA LEU A 510 10.13 27.06 19.71
C LEU A 510 11.02 27.84 20.67
N ALA A 511 12.11 27.23 21.14
CA ALA A 511 13.03 27.83 22.10
C ALA A 511 13.86 28.96 21.46
N LEU A 512 14.32 28.81 20.22
CA LEU A 512 15.21 29.76 19.56
C LEU A 512 14.56 31.16 19.38
N PRO A 513 13.30 31.29 18.90
CA PRO A 513 12.61 32.58 18.87
C PRO A 513 12.37 33.16 20.27
N ALA A 514 12.08 32.33 21.27
CA ALA A 514 11.88 32.78 22.65
C ALA A 514 13.19 33.34 23.26
N LEU A 515 14.33 32.73 22.93
CA LEU A 515 15.67 33.21 23.30
C LEU A 515 15.99 34.55 22.62
N LEU A 516 15.68 34.69 21.33
CA LEU A 516 15.82 35.99 20.63
C LEU A 516 14.97 37.09 21.27
N LEU A 517 13.77 36.76 21.75
CA LEU A 517 12.94 37.68 22.54
C LEU A 517 13.56 38.02 23.90
N ALA A 518 14.31 37.11 24.52
CA ALA A 518 15.02 37.34 25.77
C ALA A 518 16.27 38.23 25.59
N PHE A 519 16.89 38.22 24.41
CA PHE A 519 18.00 39.11 24.04
C PHE A 519 17.55 40.54 23.68
N LEU A 520 16.24 40.79 23.59
CA LEU A 520 15.73 42.16 23.58
C LEU A 520 16.08 42.84 24.90
N ASN A 521 16.72 44.01 24.85
CA ASN A 521 17.17 44.73 26.05
C ASN A 521 15.97 45.02 26.97
N ARG A 522 16.19 45.13 28.29
CA ARG A 522 15.15 45.51 29.29
C ARG A 522 14.36 46.75 28.88
N LYS A 523 14.96 47.68 28.13
CA LYS A 523 14.25 48.84 27.55
C LYS A 523 13.22 48.44 26.50
N ASP A 524 13.54 47.53 25.59
CA ASP A 524 12.67 47.07 24.51
C ASP A 524 11.55 46.18 25.06
N LEU A 525 11.88 45.28 26.00
CA LEU A 525 10.89 44.50 26.74
C LEU A 525 9.96 45.38 27.57
N LYS A 526 10.49 46.42 28.25
CA LYS A 526 9.64 47.43 28.93
C LYS A 526 8.77 48.20 27.93
N LYS A 527 9.29 48.56 26.75
CA LYS A 527 8.54 49.26 25.71
C LYS A 527 7.35 48.43 25.26
N ILE A 528 7.58 47.14 24.98
CA ILE A 528 6.56 46.18 24.56
C ILE A 528 5.56 45.92 25.70
N SER A 529 6.04 45.63 26.93
CA SER A 529 5.19 45.46 28.11
C SER A 529 4.32 46.68 28.39
N ASN A 530 4.88 47.88 28.31
CA ASN A 530 4.14 49.13 28.51
C ASN A 530 3.12 49.37 27.40
N LEU A 531 3.43 48.97 26.16
CA LEU A 531 2.47 48.99 25.05
C LEU A 531 1.29 48.04 25.30
N ILE A 532 1.57 46.83 25.78
CA ILE A 532 0.55 45.83 26.09
C ILE A 532 -0.30 46.29 27.28
N ARG A 533 0.33 46.76 28.37
CA ARG A 533 -0.38 47.28 29.55
C ARG A 533 -1.23 48.50 29.22
N SER A 534 -0.74 49.43 28.39
CA SER A 534 -1.52 50.62 28.00
C SER A 534 -2.73 50.23 27.15
N LYS A 535 -2.58 49.28 26.21
CA LYS A 535 -3.69 48.73 25.42
C LYS A 535 -4.71 48.00 26.30
N LEU A 536 -4.27 47.18 27.26
CA LEU A 536 -5.17 46.51 28.20
C LEU A 536 -5.93 47.49 29.11
N LYS A 537 -5.26 48.56 29.58
CA LYS A 537 -5.90 49.63 30.35
C LYS A 537 -6.94 50.37 29.53
N PHE A 538 -6.62 50.66 28.27
CA PHE A 538 -7.54 51.29 27.33
C PHE A 538 -8.76 50.41 27.03
N ILE A 539 -8.55 49.10 26.81
CA ILE A 539 -9.62 48.12 26.60
C ILE A 539 -10.53 48.02 27.84
N LYS A 540 -9.95 47.92 29.04
CA LYS A 540 -10.72 47.92 30.30
C LYS A 540 -11.51 49.22 30.49
N ALA A 541 -10.94 50.37 30.18
CA ALA A 541 -11.63 51.65 30.25
C ALA A 541 -12.81 51.72 29.27
N LYS A 542 -12.63 51.25 28.03
CA LYS A 542 -13.67 51.19 27.01
C LYS A 542 -14.79 50.22 27.39
N LEU A 543 -14.46 49.05 27.94
CA LEU A 543 -15.44 48.09 28.47
C LEU A 543 -16.23 48.67 29.63
N LYS A 544 -15.58 49.37 30.56
CA LYS A 544 -16.23 50.02 31.71
C LYS A 544 -17.15 51.17 31.27
N GLN A 545 -16.75 51.94 30.26
CA GLN A 545 -17.58 52.99 29.66
C GLN A 545 -18.79 52.38 28.94
N LYS A 546 -18.61 51.28 28.20
CA LYS A 546 -19.69 50.57 27.51
C LYS A 546 -20.68 49.93 28.50
N MET A 547 -20.21 49.43 29.63
CA MET A 547 -21.07 48.93 30.72
C MET A 547 -21.86 50.05 31.41
N ARG A 548 -21.24 51.23 31.65
CA ARG A 548 -21.95 52.40 32.18
C ARG A 548 -23.03 52.94 31.23
N MET A 549 -22.76 52.98 29.93
CA MET A 549 -23.77 53.41 28.95
C MET A 549 -24.93 52.41 28.83
N ARG A 550 -24.70 51.11 29.04
CA ARG A 550 -25.78 50.10 29.10
C ARG A 550 -26.66 50.23 30.34
N GLN A 551 -26.09 50.61 31.49
CA GLN A 551 -26.85 50.86 32.72
C GLN A 551 -27.70 52.14 32.65
N GLN A 552 -27.31 53.12 31.82
CA GLN A 552 -28.09 54.36 31.60
C GLN A 552 -29.22 54.20 30.57
N THR A 553 -29.25 53.10 29.82
CA THR A 553 -30.31 52.81 28.83
C THR A 553 -31.31 51.75 29.30
N THR A 554 -31.22 51.32 30.56
CA THR A 554 -32.08 50.27 31.16
C THR A 554 -32.73 50.67 32.48
N GLY A 555 -32.66 51.95 32.86
CA GLY A 555 -33.47 52.57 33.91
C GLY A 555 -34.18 53.78 33.33
#